data_AF-A0A9D5AUN4-F1
#
_entry.id   AF-A0A9D5AUN4-F1
#
_cell.length_a   1.000
_cell.length_b   1.000
_cell.length_c   1.000
_cell.angle_alpha   90.00
_cell.angle_beta   90.00
_cell.angle_gamma   90.00
#
_symmetry.space_group_name_H-M   'P 1'
#
loop_
_entity.id
_entity.type
_entity.pdbx_description
1 polymer ?
#
loop_
_entity_poly.entity_id
_entity_poly.type
_entity_poly.pdbx_seq_one_letter_code
_entity_poly.pdbx_strand_id
1 'polypeptide(L)'
;MSPFSAHCARLARLFCDLLLSCINELETALSTYKSISADAPGQIIWSVAENYRFEPALIEGKKLIADIGKMMSVQVIVEGSMNSSNPYFSSSWRRSFTGGFILDMGVHFIAGLRMLVGCEVVSVSTMTSHVDLILPPPDNLSSVFHLENGCSGVFVMVVSSRSPKILWRVVGTNGTLQIERGFQGQHGYLVSLYDANGQCKSSFFPFSGVTEELKAFFNDVSENTLKKGASFMSIKVSFDISKTKVEDLEVRQEVSKNGR
;
A
#
# COMPACT_ATOMS: atom_id res chain seq x y z
N MET A 1 12.69 20.99 -33.55
CA MET A 1 12.47 21.00 -32.09
C MET A 1 11.04 20.57 -31.84
N SER A 2 10.82 19.38 -31.27
CA SER A 2 9.48 18.81 -31.07
C SER A 2 8.85 19.33 -29.77
N PRO A 3 7.51 19.41 -29.67
CA PRO A 3 6.82 19.94 -28.49
C PRO A 3 6.74 18.94 -27.30
N PHE A 4 7.52 17.86 -27.33
CA PHE A 4 7.40 16.74 -26.39
C PHE A 4 8.09 16.97 -25.03
N SER A 5 8.98 17.96 -24.91
CA SER A 5 9.81 18.13 -23.71
C SER A 5 9.17 18.92 -22.56
N ALA A 6 8.04 19.60 -22.79
CA ALA A 6 7.41 20.45 -21.76
C ALA A 6 6.34 19.72 -20.91
N HIS A 7 5.89 18.53 -21.33
CA HIS A 7 4.84 17.79 -20.61
C HIS A 7 5.39 16.86 -19.51
N CYS A 8 6.61 16.34 -19.62
CA CYS A 8 7.17 15.42 -18.60
C CYS A 8 7.45 16.09 -17.24
N ALA A 9 7.72 17.39 -17.19
CA ALA A 9 8.05 18.09 -15.95
C ALA A 9 6.83 18.44 -15.06
N ARG A 10 5.60 18.22 -15.55
CA ARG A 10 4.36 18.42 -14.77
C ARG A 10 3.79 17.13 -14.16
N LEU A 11 4.36 15.97 -14.47
CA LEU A 11 3.76 14.66 -14.19
C LEU A 11 4.22 14.00 -12.88
N ALA A 12 5.31 14.46 -12.25
CA ALA A 12 5.72 13.98 -10.92
C ALA A 12 5.12 14.78 -9.74
N ARG A 13 4.43 15.89 -10.01
CA ARG A 13 3.95 16.83 -8.98
C ARG A 13 2.64 16.41 -8.32
N LEU A 14 1.76 15.73 -9.05
CA LEU A 14 0.42 15.39 -8.54
C LEU A 14 0.43 14.32 -7.45
N PHE A 15 1.36 13.36 -7.45
CA PHE A 15 1.40 12.33 -6.41
C PHE A 15 2.06 12.84 -5.11
N CYS A 16 3.04 13.74 -5.24
CA CYS A 16 3.65 14.43 -4.10
C CYS A 16 2.72 15.47 -3.49
N ASP A 17 2.11 16.37 -4.28
CA ASP A 17 1.23 17.43 -3.76
C ASP A 17 -0.01 16.87 -3.03
N LEU A 18 -0.45 15.67 -3.42
CA LEU A 18 -1.58 14.95 -2.84
C LEU A 18 -1.27 14.30 -1.49
N LEU A 19 -0.05 13.78 -1.33
CA LEU A 19 0.43 13.24 -0.05
C LEU A 19 0.90 14.37 0.88
N LEU A 20 1.42 15.48 0.36
CA LEU A 20 1.97 16.60 1.14
C LEU A 20 0.94 17.26 2.07
N SER A 21 -0.33 17.38 1.68
CA SER A 21 -1.38 17.88 2.59
C SER A 21 -1.65 16.90 3.74
N CYS A 22 -1.64 15.60 3.46
CA CYS A 22 -1.81 14.56 4.48
C CYS A 22 -0.57 14.36 5.36
N ILE A 23 0.63 14.62 4.85
CA ILE A 23 1.88 14.50 5.60
C ILE A 23 1.90 15.51 6.75
N ASN A 24 1.53 16.78 6.50
CA ASN A 24 1.48 17.79 7.56
C ASN A 24 0.47 17.42 8.66
N GLU A 25 -0.70 16.90 8.29
CA GLU A 25 -1.71 16.42 9.23
C GLU A 25 -1.20 15.21 10.03
N LEU A 26 -0.51 14.28 9.38
CA LEU A 26 0.09 13.11 10.02
C LEU A 26 1.22 13.49 10.98
N GLU A 27 2.09 14.41 10.58
CA GLU A 27 3.15 14.97 11.42
C GLU A 27 2.56 15.69 12.63
N THR A 28 1.48 16.46 12.44
CA THR A 28 0.75 17.13 13.52
C THR A 28 0.13 16.10 14.47
N ALA A 29 -0.52 15.07 13.95
CA ALA A 29 -1.10 14.00 14.75
C ALA A 29 -0.02 13.25 15.55
N LEU A 30 1.11 12.94 14.93
CA LEU A 30 2.25 12.28 15.58
C LEU A 30 2.89 13.18 16.66
N SER A 31 3.05 14.47 16.37
CA SER A 31 3.55 15.47 17.33
C SER A 31 2.61 15.58 18.54
N THR A 32 1.31 15.65 18.28
CA THR A 32 0.28 15.71 19.33
C THR A 32 0.30 14.45 20.19
N TYR A 33 0.37 13.26 19.56
CA TYR A 33 0.52 12.00 20.28
C TYR A 33 1.77 12.00 21.17
N LYS A 34 2.93 12.42 20.64
CA LYS A 34 4.18 12.52 21.41
C LYS A 34 4.01 13.43 22.63
N SER A 35 3.37 14.60 22.45
CA SER A 35 3.08 15.52 23.55
C SER A 35 2.19 14.88 24.61
N ILE A 36 1.08 14.25 24.23
CA ILE A 36 0.15 13.60 25.17
C ILE A 36 0.84 12.43 25.90
N SER A 37 1.67 11.66 25.18
CA SER A 37 2.37 10.51 25.75
C SER A 37 3.44 10.88 26.76
N ALA A 38 4.04 12.08 26.67
CA ALA A 38 5.08 12.54 27.58
C ALA A 38 4.55 12.78 29.01
N ASP A 39 3.29 13.22 29.12
CA ASP A 39 2.66 13.55 30.40
C ASP A 39 1.85 12.38 31.00
N ALA A 40 1.82 11.23 30.30
CA ALA A 40 1.01 10.09 30.70
C ALA A 40 1.73 9.22 31.75
N PRO A 41 1.02 8.72 32.77
CA PRO A 41 1.60 7.85 33.81
C PRO A 41 1.93 6.43 33.32
N GLY A 42 1.75 6.15 32.03
CA GLY A 42 2.00 4.85 31.39
C GLY A 42 2.14 4.99 29.88
N GLN A 43 2.56 3.92 29.22
CA GLN A 43 2.77 3.94 27.78
C GLN A 43 1.41 4.02 27.07
N ILE A 44 1.19 5.07 26.28
CA ILE A 44 0.01 5.18 25.43
C ILE A 44 0.26 4.36 24.15
N ILE A 45 -0.78 3.71 23.63
CA ILE A 45 -0.72 2.97 22.37
C ILE A 45 -1.21 3.89 21.25
N TRP A 46 -0.39 4.04 20.22
CA TRP A 46 -0.78 4.65 18.95
C TRP A 46 -0.78 3.59 17.86
N SER A 47 -1.87 3.53 17.10
CA SER A 47 -1.98 2.66 15.93
C SER A 47 -2.77 3.36 14.82
N VAL A 48 -2.47 2.99 13.58
CA VAL A 48 -3.24 3.39 12.41
C VAL A 48 -4.12 2.19 12.03
N ALA A 49 -5.43 2.40 11.99
CA ALA A 49 -6.40 1.39 11.61
C ALA A 49 -6.31 1.09 10.10
N GLU A 50 -5.46 0.13 9.73
CA GLU A 50 -5.20 -0.33 8.38
C GLU A 50 -5.30 -1.86 8.34
N ASN A 51 -6.54 -2.33 8.16
CA ASN A 51 -6.91 -3.72 8.29
C ASN A 51 -6.24 -4.65 7.27
N TYR A 52 -5.76 -4.16 6.11
CA TYR A 52 -5.13 -5.03 5.10
C TYR A 52 -3.86 -5.68 5.62
N ARG A 53 -3.17 -5.04 6.58
CA ARG A 53 -1.98 -5.63 7.22
C ARG A 53 -2.34 -6.87 8.06
N PHE A 54 -3.60 -7.03 8.42
CA PHE A 54 -4.06 -8.12 9.28
C PHE A 54 -4.83 -9.21 8.51
N GLU A 55 -4.96 -9.08 7.18
CA GLU A 55 -5.61 -10.13 6.38
C GLU A 55 -4.79 -11.43 6.42
N PRO A 56 -5.38 -12.57 6.83
CA PRO A 56 -4.65 -13.82 7.01
C PRO A 56 -3.91 -14.29 5.76
N ALA A 57 -4.47 -14.02 4.58
CA ALA A 57 -3.85 -14.35 3.30
C ALA A 57 -2.54 -13.61 3.06
N LEU A 58 -2.48 -12.32 3.43
CA LEU A 58 -1.28 -11.50 3.27
C LEU A 58 -0.21 -11.89 4.30
N ILE A 59 -0.63 -12.22 5.52
CA ILE A 59 0.26 -12.77 6.56
C ILE A 59 0.82 -14.12 6.12
N GLU A 60 -0.02 -15.02 5.59
CA GLU A 60 0.43 -16.31 5.09
C GLU A 60 1.37 -16.13 3.90
N GLY A 61 1.01 -15.26 2.96
CA GLY A 61 1.85 -14.89 1.85
C GLY A 61 3.23 -14.42 2.28
N LYS A 62 3.31 -13.57 3.32
CA LYS A 62 4.59 -13.10 3.85
C LYS A 62 5.50 -14.25 4.32
N LYS A 63 4.94 -15.33 4.90
CA LYS A 63 5.71 -16.52 5.27
C LYS A 63 6.24 -17.24 4.02
N LEU A 64 5.38 -17.39 3.00
CA LEU A 64 5.70 -18.08 1.75
C LEU A 64 6.68 -17.33 0.84
N ILE A 65 6.94 -16.03 1.08
CA ILE A 65 7.97 -15.28 0.33
C ILE A 65 9.35 -15.93 0.44
N ALA A 66 9.68 -16.59 1.54
CA ALA A 66 10.96 -17.29 1.66
C ALA A 66 11.10 -18.45 0.67
N ASP A 67 9.98 -19.10 0.30
CA ASP A 67 9.98 -20.30 -0.54
C ASP A 67 10.22 -20.00 -2.02
N ILE A 68 9.94 -18.76 -2.47
CA ILE A 68 10.16 -18.34 -3.86
C ILE A 68 11.61 -17.90 -4.14
N GLY A 69 12.50 -17.91 -3.15
CA GLY A 69 13.89 -17.49 -3.30
C GLY A 69 14.04 -15.96 -3.40
N LYS A 70 15.02 -15.48 -4.17
CA LYS A 70 15.26 -14.03 -4.31
C LYS A 70 14.15 -13.42 -5.16
N MET A 71 13.49 -12.37 -4.66
CA MET A 71 12.47 -11.65 -5.43
C MET A 71 13.08 -11.00 -6.68
N MET A 72 12.41 -11.22 -7.81
CA MET A 72 12.79 -10.70 -9.13
C MET A 72 11.84 -9.60 -9.61
N SER A 73 10.53 -9.74 -9.34
CA SER A 73 9.53 -8.76 -9.74
C SER A 73 8.28 -8.85 -8.87
N VAL A 74 7.68 -7.70 -8.55
CA VAL A 74 6.40 -7.59 -7.86
C VAL A 74 5.36 -6.95 -8.78
N GLN A 75 4.14 -7.47 -8.76
CA GLN A 75 3.01 -6.92 -9.50
C GLN A 75 1.84 -6.76 -8.54
N VAL A 76 1.25 -5.57 -8.51
CA VAL A 76 0.02 -5.30 -7.79
C VAL A 76 -0.97 -4.71 -8.78
N ILE A 77 -2.03 -5.46 -9.07
CA ILE A 77 -3.07 -5.09 -10.03
C ILE A 77 -4.37 -4.90 -9.26
N VAL A 78 -4.97 -3.73 -9.39
CA VAL A 78 -6.21 -3.34 -8.72
C VAL A 78 -7.18 -2.77 -9.75
N GLU A 79 -8.06 -3.63 -10.23
CA GLU A 79 -9.16 -3.29 -11.13
C GLU A 79 -10.45 -3.33 -10.31
N GLY A 80 -10.89 -2.17 -9.85
CA GLY A 80 -12.12 -1.99 -9.10
C GLY A 80 -13.35 -1.92 -10.01
N SER A 81 -14.54 -2.05 -9.43
CA SER A 81 -15.80 -1.77 -10.12
C SER A 81 -16.60 -0.71 -9.35
N MET A 82 -16.07 0.52 -9.34
CA MET A 82 -16.73 1.66 -8.71
C MET A 82 -17.79 2.23 -9.65
N ASN A 83 -19.01 1.70 -9.55
CA ASN A 83 -20.16 2.13 -10.33
C ASN A 83 -21.39 2.31 -9.40
N SER A 84 -22.55 2.69 -9.93
CA SER A 84 -23.75 2.99 -9.13
C SER A 84 -24.27 1.83 -8.26
N SER A 85 -23.90 0.58 -8.52
CA SER A 85 -24.23 -0.56 -7.65
C SER A 85 -23.30 -0.68 -6.43
N ASN A 86 -22.18 0.03 -6.42
CA ASN A 86 -21.24 0.03 -5.30
C ASN A 86 -21.74 1.00 -4.22
N PRO A 87 -21.87 0.58 -2.95
CA PRO A 87 -22.40 1.42 -1.87
C PRO A 87 -21.58 2.69 -1.62
N TYR A 88 -20.31 2.72 -2.01
CA TYR A 88 -19.44 3.87 -1.80
C TYR A 88 -19.50 4.89 -2.96
N PHE A 89 -20.08 4.53 -4.10
CA PHE A 89 -20.04 5.33 -5.33
C PHE A 89 -20.58 6.74 -5.18
N SER A 90 -21.67 6.89 -4.41
CA SER A 90 -22.37 8.16 -4.19
C SER A 90 -21.89 8.91 -2.94
N SER A 91 -20.82 8.46 -2.29
CA SER A 91 -20.28 9.10 -1.07
C SER A 91 -19.75 10.50 -1.39
N SER A 92 -20.45 11.55 -0.96
CA SER A 92 -20.10 12.94 -1.32
C SER A 92 -18.66 13.31 -0.93
N TRP A 93 -18.22 12.95 0.27
CA TRP A 93 -16.87 13.27 0.73
C TRP A 93 -15.79 12.54 -0.09
N ARG A 94 -15.96 11.25 -0.41
CA ARG A 94 -15.00 10.49 -1.26
C ARG A 94 -14.89 11.09 -2.64
N ARG A 95 -16.02 11.60 -3.16
CA ARG A 95 -16.07 12.21 -4.48
C ARG A 95 -15.42 13.60 -4.52
N SER A 96 -15.44 14.31 -3.40
CA SER A 96 -14.80 15.61 -3.24
C SER A 96 -13.38 15.52 -2.67
N PHE A 97 -12.91 14.32 -2.32
CA PHE A 97 -11.60 14.10 -1.76
C PHE A 97 -10.54 14.22 -2.87
N THR A 98 -9.48 14.98 -2.61
CA THR A 98 -8.36 15.09 -3.54
C THR A 98 -7.78 13.70 -3.77
N GLY A 99 -7.56 13.31 -5.04
CA GLY A 99 -7.10 11.97 -5.39
C GLY A 99 -8.20 10.93 -5.53
N GLY A 100 -9.44 11.29 -5.19
CA GLY A 100 -10.64 10.50 -5.41
C GLY A 100 -10.54 9.08 -4.87
N PHE A 101 -11.14 8.14 -5.61
CA PHE A 101 -11.17 6.73 -5.22
C PHE A 101 -9.81 6.05 -5.31
N ILE A 102 -8.86 6.58 -6.11
CA ILE A 102 -7.50 6.04 -6.12
C ILE A 102 -6.84 6.21 -4.77
N LEU A 103 -6.94 7.40 -4.15
CA LEU A 103 -6.33 7.60 -2.84
C LEU A 103 -7.12 6.90 -1.72
N ASP A 104 -8.46 6.95 -1.76
CA ASP A 104 -9.33 6.27 -0.79
C ASP A 104 -9.07 4.75 -0.73
N MET A 105 -8.96 4.09 -1.89
CA MET A 105 -8.76 2.63 -1.94
C MET A 105 -7.29 2.22 -2.02
N GLY A 106 -6.44 3.01 -2.67
CA GLY A 106 -5.06 2.66 -3.01
C GLY A 106 -4.17 2.43 -1.80
N VAL A 107 -4.36 3.21 -0.73
CA VAL A 107 -3.57 3.11 0.51
C VAL A 107 -3.62 1.70 1.12
N HIS A 108 -4.78 1.05 1.05
CA HIS A 108 -4.99 -0.31 1.54
C HIS A 108 -4.18 -1.34 0.75
N PHE A 109 -4.13 -1.21 -0.58
CA PHE A 109 -3.39 -2.13 -1.44
C PHE A 109 -1.87 -1.96 -1.30
N ILE A 110 -1.41 -0.73 -1.07
CA ILE A 110 0.00 -0.44 -0.74
C ILE A 110 0.35 -0.98 0.65
N ALA A 111 -0.55 -0.87 1.63
CA ALA A 111 -0.35 -1.49 2.94
C ALA A 111 -0.25 -3.02 2.84
N GLY A 112 -1.11 -3.64 2.02
CA GLY A 112 -1.05 -5.07 1.74
C GLY A 112 0.22 -5.49 1.00
N LEU A 113 0.67 -4.69 0.03
CA LEU A 113 1.97 -4.88 -0.64
C LEU A 113 3.11 -4.88 0.37
N ARG A 114 3.20 -3.84 1.20
CA ARG A 114 4.26 -3.69 2.21
C ARG A 114 4.24 -4.83 3.21
N MET A 115 3.06 -5.25 3.67
CA MET A 115 2.92 -6.43 4.53
C MET A 115 3.46 -7.69 3.83
N LEU A 116 3.07 -7.92 2.58
CA LEU A 116 3.49 -9.10 1.81
C LEU A 116 5.01 -9.13 1.57
N VAL A 117 5.61 -8.05 1.07
CA VAL A 117 7.05 -8.03 0.76
C VAL A 117 7.92 -7.86 2.01
N GLY A 118 7.39 -7.21 3.05
CA GLY A 118 8.08 -6.90 4.31
C GLY A 118 9.34 -6.06 4.15
N CYS A 119 9.33 -5.12 3.20
CA CYS A 119 10.33 -4.09 3.01
C CYS A 119 9.65 -2.83 2.44
N GLU A 120 10.36 -1.70 2.44
CA GLU A 120 9.80 -0.42 2.03
C GLU A 120 9.90 -0.17 0.53
N VAL A 121 8.96 0.66 0.03
CA VAL A 121 9.08 1.30 -1.27
C VAL A 121 9.98 2.52 -1.13
N VAL A 122 11.08 2.55 -1.89
CA VAL A 122 12.11 3.61 -1.81
C VAL A 122 12.02 4.63 -2.95
N SER A 123 11.39 4.26 -4.07
CA SER A 123 11.07 5.23 -5.13
C SER A 123 9.91 4.76 -5.98
N VAL A 124 9.23 5.72 -6.60
CA VAL A 124 8.07 5.49 -7.47
C VAL A 124 8.08 6.47 -8.63
N SER A 125 7.67 6.00 -9.81
CA SER A 125 7.35 6.82 -10.97
C SER A 125 5.98 6.43 -11.48
N THR A 126 5.09 7.41 -11.65
CA THR A 126 3.67 7.19 -11.87
C THR A 126 3.14 8.01 -13.03
N MET A 127 2.25 7.41 -13.81
CA MET A 127 1.37 8.10 -14.76
C MET A 127 -0.08 7.91 -14.32
N THR A 128 -0.86 9.00 -14.38
CA THR A 128 -2.30 8.99 -14.07
C THR A 128 -3.08 9.52 -15.25
N SER A 129 -4.31 9.05 -15.41
CA SER A 129 -5.27 9.64 -16.35
C SER A 129 -6.66 9.76 -15.72
N HIS A 130 -7.50 10.58 -16.34
CA HIS A 130 -8.91 10.71 -16.02
C HIS A 130 -9.74 10.36 -17.26
N VAL A 131 -10.30 9.16 -17.29
CA VAL A 131 -11.01 8.62 -18.46
C VAL A 131 -12.51 8.55 -18.22
N ASP A 132 -12.94 7.94 -17.11
CA ASP A 132 -14.33 7.91 -16.68
C ASP A 132 -14.69 9.19 -15.94
N LEU A 133 -15.29 10.13 -16.67
CA LEU A 133 -15.68 11.44 -16.15
C LEU A 133 -16.85 11.40 -15.16
N ILE A 134 -17.49 10.23 -14.98
CA ILE A 134 -18.48 10.03 -13.91
C ILE A 134 -17.76 9.90 -12.57
N LEU A 135 -16.47 9.60 -12.52
CA LEU A 135 -15.68 9.48 -11.30
C LEU A 135 -14.81 10.73 -11.07
N PRO A 136 -14.43 11.03 -9.82
CA PRO A 136 -13.41 12.04 -9.54
C PRO A 136 -12.04 11.65 -10.11
N PRO A 137 -11.22 12.63 -10.55
CA PRO A 137 -9.87 12.36 -11.00
C PRO A 137 -8.90 12.07 -9.82
N PRO A 138 -7.82 11.31 -10.07
CA PRO A 138 -7.63 10.39 -11.19
C PRO A 138 -8.47 9.11 -11.01
N ASP A 139 -8.84 8.45 -12.10
CA ASP A 139 -9.56 7.16 -12.09
C ASP A 139 -8.70 5.99 -12.63
N ASN A 140 -7.53 6.32 -13.21
CA ASN A 140 -6.53 5.36 -13.66
C ASN A 140 -5.13 5.77 -13.18
N LEU A 141 -4.33 4.78 -12.78
CA LEU A 141 -2.96 4.94 -12.32
C LEU A 141 -2.10 3.76 -12.76
N SER A 142 -0.90 4.05 -13.26
CA SER A 142 0.12 3.07 -13.60
C SER A 142 1.47 3.53 -13.05
N SER A 143 2.09 2.70 -12.23
CA SER A 143 3.33 3.04 -11.53
C SER A 143 4.37 1.95 -11.64
N VAL A 144 5.63 2.36 -11.70
CA VAL A 144 6.81 1.52 -11.43
C VAL A 144 7.39 1.95 -10.09
N PHE A 145 7.74 1.00 -9.23
CA PHE A 145 8.34 1.27 -7.94
C PHE A 145 9.59 0.41 -7.69
N HIS A 146 10.45 0.90 -6.81
CA HIS A 146 11.62 0.17 -6.30
C HIS A 146 11.47 -0.10 -4.82
N LEU A 147 11.89 -1.29 -4.40
CA LEU A 147 11.92 -1.73 -3.01
C LEU A 147 13.33 -1.62 -2.43
N GLU A 148 13.41 -1.48 -1.11
CA GLU A 148 14.67 -1.40 -0.34
C GLU A 148 15.61 -2.58 -0.60
N ASN A 149 15.07 -3.76 -0.87
CA ASN A 149 15.85 -4.97 -1.16
C ASN A 149 16.36 -5.07 -2.61
N GLY A 150 16.20 -4.01 -3.41
CA GLY A 150 16.64 -3.92 -4.79
C GLY A 150 15.69 -4.55 -5.82
N CYS A 151 14.58 -5.16 -5.41
CA CYS A 151 13.54 -5.62 -6.32
C CYS A 151 12.73 -4.42 -6.84
N SER A 152 12.23 -4.50 -8.07
CA SER A 152 11.29 -3.52 -8.62
C SER A 152 9.93 -4.17 -8.87
N GLY A 153 8.91 -3.34 -9.06
CA GLY A 153 7.58 -3.81 -9.34
C GLY A 153 6.70 -2.78 -10.03
N VAL A 154 5.49 -3.21 -10.33
CA VAL A 154 4.45 -2.38 -10.93
C VAL A 154 3.22 -2.35 -10.04
N PHE A 155 2.60 -1.18 -9.95
CA PHE A 155 1.29 -0.97 -9.34
C PHE A 155 0.36 -0.34 -10.37
N VAL A 156 -0.69 -1.07 -10.73
CA VAL A 156 -1.71 -0.61 -11.67
C VAL A 156 -3.03 -0.56 -10.95
N MET A 157 -3.74 0.57 -11.09
CA MET A 157 -5.05 0.77 -10.52
C MET A 157 -6.01 1.39 -11.53
N VAL A 158 -7.13 0.71 -11.75
CA VAL A 158 -8.25 1.17 -12.58
C VAL A 158 -9.50 1.13 -11.73
N VAL A 159 -10.19 2.25 -11.56
CA VAL A 159 -11.28 2.37 -10.58
C VAL A 159 -12.60 1.79 -11.11
N SER A 160 -12.86 1.85 -12.41
CA SER A 160 -14.13 1.44 -13.05
C SER A 160 -13.98 0.34 -14.12
N SER A 161 -13.28 -0.74 -13.78
CA SER A 161 -13.24 -1.95 -14.60
C SER A 161 -14.58 -2.71 -14.60
N ARG A 162 -14.91 -3.28 -15.76
CA ARG A 162 -16.05 -4.21 -15.94
C ARG A 162 -15.70 -5.64 -15.51
N SER A 163 -14.42 -5.97 -15.44
CA SER A 163 -13.89 -7.26 -15.02
C SER A 163 -12.97 -7.02 -13.81
N PRO A 164 -13.54 -6.89 -12.60
CA PRO A 164 -12.73 -6.54 -11.44
C PRO A 164 -11.72 -7.64 -11.12
N LYS A 165 -10.51 -7.23 -10.74
CA LYS A 165 -9.38 -8.09 -10.42
C LYS A 165 -8.51 -7.42 -9.38
N ILE A 166 -8.23 -8.10 -8.28
CA ILE A 166 -7.27 -7.62 -7.28
C ILE A 166 -6.25 -8.72 -7.06
N LEU A 167 -4.98 -8.39 -7.29
CA LEU A 167 -3.89 -9.34 -7.37
C LEU A 167 -2.62 -8.76 -6.77
N TRP A 168 -1.97 -9.52 -5.90
CA TRP A 168 -0.54 -9.39 -5.62
C TRP A 168 0.18 -10.60 -6.20
N ARG A 169 1.24 -10.38 -6.95
CA ARG A 169 2.05 -11.45 -7.53
C ARG A 169 3.52 -11.12 -7.34
N VAL A 170 4.26 -12.06 -6.77
CA VAL A 170 5.69 -11.94 -6.53
C VAL A 170 6.39 -13.09 -7.22
N VAL A 171 7.26 -12.76 -8.18
CA VAL A 171 8.12 -13.72 -8.87
C VAL A 171 9.45 -13.74 -8.16
N GLY A 172 9.92 -14.93 -7.81
CA GLY A 172 11.26 -15.15 -7.29
C GLY A 172 12.03 -16.17 -8.12
N THR A 173 13.29 -16.37 -7.78
CA THR A 173 14.19 -17.29 -8.50
C THR A 173 13.75 -18.75 -8.45
N ASN A 174 12.99 -19.15 -7.42
CA ASN A 174 12.63 -20.54 -7.16
C ASN A 174 11.11 -20.79 -7.27
N GLY A 175 10.33 -19.77 -7.60
CA GLY A 175 8.89 -19.90 -7.65
C GLY A 175 8.14 -18.58 -7.84
N THR A 176 6.82 -18.66 -7.74
CA THR A 176 5.94 -17.48 -7.78
C THR A 176 4.89 -17.60 -6.70
N LEU A 177 4.71 -16.54 -5.93
CA LEU A 177 3.60 -16.40 -5.00
C LEU A 177 2.54 -15.48 -5.60
N GLN A 178 1.28 -15.89 -5.54
CA GLN A 178 0.14 -15.12 -6.02
C GLN A 178 -0.96 -15.08 -4.97
N ILE A 179 -1.51 -13.89 -4.73
CA ILE A 179 -2.65 -13.67 -3.84
C ILE A 179 -3.71 -12.93 -4.63
N GLU A 180 -4.84 -13.57 -4.85
CA GLU A 180 -5.97 -13.01 -5.58
C GLU A 180 -7.16 -12.81 -4.65
N ARG A 181 -7.82 -11.65 -4.75
CA ARG A 181 -9.06 -11.41 -4.01
C ARG A 181 -10.24 -12.06 -4.72
N GLY A 182 -10.94 -12.91 -3.99
CA GLY A 182 -12.08 -13.67 -4.46
C GLY A 182 -11.69 -14.97 -5.15
N PHE A 183 -12.54 -15.99 -5.02
CA PHE A 183 -12.36 -17.27 -5.70
C PHE A 183 -13.70 -17.97 -5.85
N GLN A 184 -14.10 -18.32 -7.08
CA GLN A 184 -15.34 -19.05 -7.36
C GLN A 184 -16.58 -18.46 -6.66
N GLY A 185 -16.70 -17.13 -6.62
CA GLY A 185 -17.80 -16.42 -5.97
C GLY A 185 -17.67 -16.24 -4.45
N GLN A 186 -16.63 -16.77 -3.81
CA GLN A 186 -16.38 -16.59 -2.38
C GLN A 186 -15.65 -15.28 -2.09
N HIS A 187 -16.03 -14.62 -1.00
CA HIS A 187 -15.39 -13.42 -0.47
C HIS A 187 -14.19 -13.80 0.42
N GLY A 188 -12.99 -13.47 -0.04
CA GLY A 188 -11.74 -13.78 0.66
C GLY A 188 -10.56 -13.61 -0.28
N TYR A 189 -9.50 -14.37 -0.06
CA TYR A 189 -8.33 -14.43 -0.92
C TYR A 189 -7.95 -15.88 -1.22
N LEU A 190 -7.53 -16.13 -2.46
CA LEU A 190 -6.81 -17.35 -2.82
C LEU A 190 -5.32 -17.05 -2.83
N VAL A 191 -4.57 -17.77 -2.00
CA VAL A 191 -3.10 -17.77 -2.02
C VAL A 191 -2.64 -18.98 -2.83
N SER A 192 -1.79 -18.77 -3.83
CA SER A 192 -1.23 -19.80 -4.70
C SER A 192 0.30 -19.68 -4.75
N LEU A 193 0.98 -20.76 -4.42
CA LEU A 193 2.44 -20.88 -4.51
C LEU A 193 2.79 -21.86 -5.64
N TYR A 194 3.55 -21.37 -6.61
CA TYR A 194 4.11 -22.15 -7.71
C TYR A 194 5.58 -22.40 -7.45
N ASP A 195 6.01 -23.66 -7.45
CA ASP A 195 7.43 -24.02 -7.32
C ASP A 195 8.19 -23.90 -8.66
N ALA A 196 9.50 -24.19 -8.64
CA ALA A 196 10.35 -24.18 -9.82
C ALA A 196 9.94 -25.19 -10.90
N ASN A 197 9.17 -26.22 -10.55
CA ASN A 197 8.64 -27.23 -11.47
C ASN A 197 7.25 -26.85 -12.01
N GLY A 198 6.70 -25.71 -11.59
CA GLY A 198 5.35 -25.26 -11.95
C GLY A 198 4.24 -25.94 -11.16
N GLN A 199 4.53 -26.73 -10.11
CA GLN A 199 3.50 -27.30 -9.25
C GLN A 199 2.89 -26.21 -8.38
N CYS A 200 1.56 -26.19 -8.31
CA CYS A 200 0.80 -25.17 -7.57
C CYS A 200 0.19 -25.76 -6.31
N LYS A 201 0.38 -25.10 -5.17
CA LYS A 201 -0.38 -25.32 -3.94
C LYS A 201 -1.19 -24.07 -3.64
N SER A 202 -2.47 -24.25 -3.36
CA SER A 202 -3.38 -23.13 -3.10
C SER A 202 -4.20 -23.32 -1.83
N SER A 203 -4.41 -22.22 -1.12
CA SER A 203 -5.20 -22.15 0.12
C SER A 203 -6.10 -20.92 0.07
N PHE A 204 -7.36 -21.07 0.46
CA PHE A 204 -8.32 -19.98 0.53
C PHE A 204 -8.44 -19.45 1.95
N PHE A 205 -8.53 -18.14 2.10
CA PHE A 205 -8.67 -17.45 3.38
C PHE A 205 -9.85 -16.46 3.29
N PRO A 206 -10.86 -16.57 4.16
CA PRO A 206 -11.93 -15.57 4.24
C PRO A 206 -11.38 -14.23 4.73
N PHE A 207 -12.08 -13.13 4.43
CA PHE A 207 -11.74 -11.82 4.98
C PHE A 207 -11.89 -11.82 6.50
N SER A 208 -10.86 -11.33 7.20
CA SER A 208 -10.95 -11.12 8.65
C SER A 208 -10.07 -9.99 9.15
N GLY A 209 -9.45 -9.20 8.25
CA GLY A 209 -8.47 -8.18 8.64
C GLY A 209 -8.96 -7.19 9.70
N VAL A 210 -10.22 -6.72 9.60
CA VAL A 210 -10.79 -5.80 10.60
C VAL A 210 -10.90 -6.46 11.97
N THR A 211 -11.37 -7.70 12.02
CA THR A 211 -11.50 -8.46 13.27
C THR A 211 -10.13 -8.78 13.87
N GLU A 212 -9.17 -9.17 13.04
CA GLU A 212 -7.80 -9.48 13.48
C GLU A 212 -7.04 -8.23 13.93
N GLU A 213 -7.25 -7.09 13.28
CA GLU A 213 -6.72 -5.79 13.71
C GLU A 213 -7.24 -5.40 15.10
N LEU A 214 -8.56 -5.48 15.32
CA LEU A 214 -9.16 -5.15 16.62
C LEU A 214 -8.67 -6.10 17.72
N LYS A 215 -8.55 -7.40 17.43
CA LYS A 215 -7.97 -8.36 18.37
C LYS A 215 -6.53 -8.00 18.72
N ALA A 216 -5.70 -7.68 17.73
CA ALA A 216 -4.32 -7.26 17.95
C ALA A 216 -4.26 -6.00 18.82
N PHE A 217 -5.06 -5.00 18.51
CA PHE A 217 -5.13 -3.77 19.29
C PHE A 217 -5.58 -4.00 20.74
N PHE A 218 -6.63 -4.79 20.97
CA PHE A 218 -7.10 -5.10 22.34
C PHE A 218 -6.10 -5.94 23.13
N ASN A 219 -5.37 -6.84 22.47
CA ASN A 219 -4.28 -7.57 23.09
C ASN A 219 -3.17 -6.61 23.54
N ASP A 220 -2.75 -5.68 22.67
CA ASP A 220 -1.73 -4.68 23.02
C ASP A 220 -2.18 -3.80 24.20
N VAL A 221 -3.45 -3.34 24.21
CA VAL A 221 -4.04 -2.57 25.32
C VAL A 221 -4.05 -3.36 26.63
N SER A 222 -4.43 -4.64 26.56
CA SER A 222 -4.49 -5.52 27.73
C SER A 222 -3.09 -5.77 28.31
N GLU A 223 -2.12 -6.07 27.45
CA GLU A 223 -0.73 -6.28 27.88
C GLU A 223 -0.10 -5.03 28.50
N ASN A 224 -0.37 -3.86 27.93
CA ASN A 224 0.12 -2.58 28.44
C ASN A 224 -0.46 -2.26 29.83
N THR A 225 -1.75 -2.57 30.03
CA THR A 225 -2.41 -2.40 31.34
C THR A 225 -1.80 -3.32 32.42
N LEU A 226 -1.36 -4.53 32.04
CA LEU A 226 -0.79 -5.52 32.96
C LEU A 226 0.70 -5.25 33.28
N LYS A 227 1.47 -4.70 32.35
CA LYS A 227 2.92 -4.44 32.49
C LYS A 227 3.20 -2.99 32.93
N LYS A 228 2.73 -2.58 34.12
CA LYS A 228 3.22 -1.35 34.76
C LYS A 228 4.71 -1.52 35.15
N GLY A 229 5.63 -1.15 34.24
CA GLY A 229 7.06 -1.01 34.56
C GLY A 229 8.07 -1.75 33.67
N ALA A 230 7.68 -2.39 32.57
CA ALA A 230 8.63 -3.04 31.67
C ALA A 230 8.55 -2.47 30.25
N SER A 231 9.71 -2.17 29.67
CA SER A 231 9.89 -1.72 28.27
C SER A 231 9.10 -2.61 27.31
N PHE A 232 8.09 -2.02 26.65
CA PHE A 232 7.30 -2.69 25.63
C PHE A 232 8.12 -2.84 24.36
N MET A 233 8.43 -4.07 23.97
CA MET A 233 8.78 -4.36 22.58
C MET A 233 7.48 -4.73 21.89
N SER A 234 6.90 -3.76 21.17
CA SER A 234 5.75 -4.03 20.31
C SER A 234 6.13 -5.14 19.35
N ILE A 235 5.22 -6.08 19.11
CA ILE A 235 5.28 -6.89 17.90
C ILE A 235 5.16 -5.87 16.76
N LYS A 236 6.31 -5.47 16.19
CA LYS A 236 6.42 -4.46 15.14
C LYS A 236 5.77 -4.99 13.87
N VAL A 237 4.44 -4.89 13.78
CA VAL A 237 3.73 -4.61 12.52
C VAL A 237 3.68 -3.10 12.28
N SER A 238 4.31 -2.32 13.15
CA SER A 238 4.61 -0.91 12.98
C SER A 238 5.76 -0.78 11.99
N PHE A 239 5.45 -0.50 10.74
CA PHE A 239 6.41 0.13 9.85
C PHE A 239 6.74 1.52 10.41
N ASP A 240 8.03 1.78 10.54
CA ASP A 240 8.54 3.03 11.08
C ASP A 240 8.41 4.14 10.03
N ILE A 241 7.31 4.90 10.08
CA ILE A 241 7.08 6.05 9.20
C ILE A 241 8.20 7.10 9.35
N SER A 242 8.95 7.10 10.46
CA SER A 242 10.05 8.05 10.69
C SER A 242 11.34 7.72 9.93
N LYS A 243 11.43 6.53 9.29
CA LYS A 243 12.60 6.14 8.49
C LYS A 243 12.51 6.55 7.02
N THR A 244 11.36 7.03 6.55
CA THR A 244 11.26 7.62 5.22
C THR A 244 11.85 9.03 5.27
N LYS A 245 13.16 9.15 5.09
CA LYS A 245 13.77 10.45 4.81
C LYS A 245 13.23 10.94 3.47
N VAL A 246 12.43 12.01 3.50
CA VAL A 246 11.97 12.74 2.31
C VAL A 246 13.15 13.22 1.44
N GLU A 247 14.34 13.31 2.03
CA GLU A 247 15.59 13.74 1.41
C GLU A 247 16.14 12.78 0.34
N ASP A 248 15.75 11.50 0.33
CA ASP A 248 16.26 10.51 -0.65
C ASP A 248 15.47 10.49 -1.98
N LEU A 249 14.42 11.32 -2.11
CA LEU A 249 13.79 11.63 -3.40
C LEU A 249 14.60 12.74 -4.11
N GLU A 250 15.89 12.50 -4.34
CA GLU A 250 16.74 13.41 -5.12
C GLU A 250 16.28 13.42 -6.59
N VAL A 251 15.61 14.51 -6.96
CA VAL A 251 15.38 14.89 -8.36
C VAL A 251 16.76 15.11 -9.01
N ARG A 252 17.24 14.13 -9.78
CA ARG A 252 18.39 14.34 -10.66
C ARG A 252 18.00 15.30 -11.80
N GLN A 253 18.27 16.59 -11.59
CA GLN A 253 18.34 17.59 -12.65
C GLN A 253 19.67 17.43 -13.40
N GLU A 254 19.66 16.82 -14.58
CA GLU A 254 20.75 17.06 -15.54
C GLU A 254 20.47 18.35 -16.30
N VAL A 255 21.09 19.45 -15.84
CA VAL A 255 21.20 20.70 -16.59
C VAL A 255 22.42 20.60 -17.51
N SER A 256 22.21 20.25 -18.78
CA SER A 256 23.21 20.50 -19.81
C SER A 256 23.18 21.98 -20.20
N LYS A 257 24.08 22.77 -19.61
CA LYS A 257 24.47 24.11 -20.09
C LYS A 257 25.66 24.00 -21.04
N ASN A 258 25.60 24.83 -22.09
CA ASN A 258 26.60 25.16 -23.12
C ASN A 258 26.73 24.14 -24.27
N GLY A 259 26.83 24.55 -25.54
CA GLY A 259 26.95 25.87 -26.13
C GLY A 259 27.51 25.75 -27.54
N ARG A 260 27.01 26.62 -28.44
CA ARG A 260 27.25 26.74 -29.89
C ARG A 260 26.47 25.77 -30.78
#